data_AF-A0A2H0Y5B0-F1
#
_entry.id   AF-A0A2H0Y5B0-F1
#
_cell.length_a   1.000
_cell.length_b   1.000
_cell.length_c   1.000
_cell.angle_alpha   90.00
_cell.angle_beta   90.00
_cell.angle_gamma   90.00
#
_symmetry.space_group_name_H-M   'P 1'
#
loop_
_entity.id
_entity.type
_entity.pdbx_description
1 polymer ?
#
loop_
_entity_poly.entity_id
_entity_poly.type
_entity_poly.pdbx_seq_one_letter_code
_entity_poly.pdbx_strand_id
1 'polypeptide(L)'
;MLLTIINDCRDMNAAGRQATRAAALLKGTVHFIGVANDLEASGNLVDMLDAFGDTQGAVLVNVAPRNGKAKLWHNGTPFGYFYYKKILVVASVDGLTLSLVKKLGLADELKVLDIASCLHFLEKREQLTENLASRIHESQFRSYDFLPRAADWILRGREMPYSVLSLQAIADARPCVWWVDNFGNCKTTLLEEEVLKRKDARGAIPTAFGALPYYPRLKDVPDDTVALVTGSSGLENKQFVEIVAQGASAAQVLGISSGDVMW
;
A
#
# COMPACT_ATOMS: atom_id res chain seq x y z
N MET A 1 -1.05 -15.20 -14.17
CA MET A 1 -0.76 -13.83 -13.69
C MET A 1 -1.34 -13.69 -12.30
N LEU A 2 -0.57 -13.11 -11.37
CA LEU A 2 -1.04 -12.80 -10.02
C LEU A 2 -1.57 -11.38 -9.94
N LEU A 3 -2.66 -11.19 -9.20
CA LEU A 3 -3.30 -9.91 -9.01
C LEU A 3 -3.55 -9.71 -7.51
N THR A 4 -3.16 -8.56 -6.98
CA THR A 4 -3.54 -8.15 -5.63
C THR A 4 -4.33 -6.87 -5.68
N ILE A 5 -5.43 -6.80 -4.95
CA ILE A 5 -6.21 -5.59 -4.71
C ILE A 5 -5.99 -5.19 -3.25
N ILE A 6 -5.55 -3.97 -3.00
CA ILE A 6 -5.42 -3.38 -1.67
C ILE A 6 -6.41 -2.21 -1.59
N ASN A 7 -7.42 -2.30 -0.72
CA ASN A 7 -8.53 -1.35 -0.75
C ASN A 7 -9.17 -1.07 0.61
N ASP A 8 -9.65 0.16 0.81
CA ASP A 8 -10.41 0.60 1.98
C ASP A 8 -11.89 0.18 1.95
N CYS A 9 -12.45 -0.10 0.76
CA CYS A 9 -13.76 -0.70 0.54
C CYS A 9 -13.70 -2.22 0.77
N ARG A 10 -13.58 -2.60 2.05
CA ARG A 10 -13.17 -3.94 2.51
C ARG A 10 -14.28 -4.86 3.02
N ASP A 11 -15.55 -4.47 2.94
CA ASP A 11 -16.63 -5.41 3.24
C ASP A 11 -16.66 -6.56 2.21
N MET A 12 -17.22 -7.71 2.60
CA MET A 12 -17.20 -8.91 1.78
C MET A 12 -17.90 -8.73 0.42
N ASN A 13 -18.91 -7.87 0.32
CA ASN A 13 -19.59 -7.63 -0.96
C ASN A 13 -18.71 -6.76 -1.88
N ALA A 14 -18.17 -5.66 -1.38
CA ALA A 14 -17.27 -4.80 -2.14
C ALA A 14 -16.00 -5.56 -2.58
N ALA A 15 -15.39 -6.32 -1.68
CA ALA A 15 -14.22 -7.15 -1.96
C ALA A 15 -14.52 -8.19 -3.06
N GLY A 16 -15.61 -8.95 -2.92
CA GLY A 16 -16.01 -9.97 -3.88
C GLY A 16 -16.30 -9.41 -5.27
N ARG A 17 -16.97 -8.25 -5.36
CA ARG A 17 -17.24 -7.56 -6.64
C ARG A 17 -15.96 -7.08 -7.31
N GLN A 18 -15.05 -6.45 -6.56
CA GLN A 18 -13.78 -5.97 -7.08
C GLN A 18 -12.90 -7.12 -7.56
N ALA A 19 -12.79 -8.19 -6.78
CA ALA A 19 -12.05 -9.39 -7.15
C ALA A 19 -12.62 -10.04 -8.43
N THR A 20 -13.95 -10.20 -8.50
CA THR A 20 -14.62 -10.76 -9.68
C THR A 20 -14.38 -9.91 -10.92
N ARG A 21 -14.47 -8.57 -10.80
CA ARG A 21 -14.23 -7.66 -11.93
C ARG A 21 -12.78 -7.72 -12.41
N ALA A 22 -11.82 -7.70 -11.50
CA ALA A 22 -10.41 -7.82 -11.84
C ALA A 22 -10.12 -9.17 -12.50
N ALA A 23 -10.60 -10.28 -11.93
CA ALA A 23 -10.43 -11.62 -12.49
C ALA A 23 -11.02 -11.73 -13.91
N ALA A 24 -12.21 -11.18 -14.14
CA ALA A 24 -12.87 -11.20 -15.44
C ALA A 24 -12.11 -10.40 -16.52
N LEU A 25 -11.56 -9.23 -16.16
CA LEU A 25 -10.83 -8.37 -17.09
C LEU A 25 -9.42 -8.91 -17.40
N LEU A 26 -8.69 -9.25 -16.33
CA LEU A 26 -7.26 -9.53 -16.36
C LEU A 26 -6.94 -11.02 -16.48
N LYS A 27 -7.93 -11.92 -16.32
CA LYS A 27 -7.78 -13.38 -16.43
C LYS A 27 -6.68 -13.93 -15.49
N GLY A 28 -6.68 -13.51 -14.23
CA GLY A 28 -5.68 -13.89 -13.23
C GLY A 28 -6.28 -14.28 -11.88
N THR A 29 -5.45 -14.88 -11.03
CA THR A 29 -5.79 -15.16 -9.62
C THR A 29 -5.76 -13.86 -8.84
N VAL A 30 -6.84 -13.54 -8.14
CA VAL A 30 -6.98 -12.29 -7.38
C VAL A 30 -6.93 -12.56 -5.89
N HIS A 31 -6.03 -11.84 -5.21
CA HIS A 31 -5.99 -11.70 -3.76
C HIS A 31 -6.51 -10.33 -3.37
N PHE A 32 -7.25 -10.25 -2.26
CA PHE A 32 -7.80 -8.99 -1.76
C PHE A 32 -7.30 -8.75 -0.34
N ILE A 33 -6.77 -7.55 -0.10
CA ILE A 33 -6.31 -7.07 1.21
C ILE A 33 -7.13 -5.84 1.56
N GLY A 34 -7.91 -5.97 2.64
CA GLY A 34 -8.68 -4.87 3.19
C GLY A 34 -7.84 -4.03 4.15
N VAL A 35 -7.83 -2.70 3.95
CA VAL A 35 -7.07 -1.75 4.77
C VAL A 35 -7.98 -0.68 5.37
N ALA A 36 -7.57 -0.05 6.46
CA ALA A 36 -8.32 1.03 7.12
C ALA A 36 -7.90 2.42 6.61
N ASN A 37 -6.66 2.57 6.16
CA ASN A 37 -6.08 3.85 5.77
C ASN A 37 -4.95 3.67 4.73
N ASP A 38 -4.44 4.80 4.26
CA ASP A 38 -3.41 4.89 3.22
C ASP A 38 -2.02 4.41 3.70
N LEU A 39 -1.71 4.56 4.98
CA LEU A 39 -0.49 4.03 5.59
C LEU A 39 -0.48 2.49 5.58
N GLU A 40 -1.58 1.86 5.99
CA GLU A 40 -1.75 0.40 5.92
C GLU A 40 -1.62 -0.10 4.47
N ALA A 41 -2.19 0.64 3.51
CA ALA A 41 -2.04 0.31 2.10
C ALA A 41 -0.58 0.37 1.62
N SER A 42 0.19 1.34 2.12
CA SER A 42 1.60 1.48 1.77
C SER A 42 2.43 0.29 2.22
N GLY A 43 2.25 -0.17 3.47
CA GLY A 43 2.98 -1.31 3.98
C GLY A 43 2.58 -2.62 3.30
N ASN A 44 1.27 -2.84 3.11
CA ASN A 44 0.80 -4.01 2.39
C ASN A 44 1.23 -4.00 0.91
N LEU A 45 1.36 -2.84 0.26
CA LEU A 45 1.90 -2.76 -1.10
C LEU A 45 3.34 -3.28 -1.13
N VAL A 46 4.19 -2.85 -0.20
CA VAL A 46 5.58 -3.32 -0.11
C VAL A 46 5.63 -4.84 0.12
N ASP A 47 4.87 -5.35 1.10
CA ASP A 47 4.82 -6.79 1.39
C ASP A 47 4.36 -7.61 0.18
N MET A 48 3.43 -7.07 -0.63
CA MET A 48 2.98 -7.73 -1.85
C MET A 48 4.03 -7.69 -2.96
N LEU A 49 4.79 -6.62 -3.09
CA LEU A 49 5.89 -6.59 -4.06
C LEU A 49 6.96 -7.63 -3.71
N ASP A 50 7.23 -7.85 -2.42
CA ASP A 50 8.12 -8.93 -1.96
C ASP A 50 7.54 -10.31 -2.26
N ALA A 51 6.28 -10.55 -1.87
CA ALA A 51 5.61 -11.85 -2.04
C ALA A 51 5.46 -12.28 -3.50
N PHE A 52 5.41 -11.34 -4.46
CA PHE A 52 5.40 -11.66 -5.88
C PHE A 52 6.75 -12.21 -6.39
N GLY A 53 7.86 -11.85 -5.75
CA GLY A 53 9.21 -12.14 -6.22
C GLY A 53 9.43 -11.67 -7.66
N ASP A 54 9.79 -12.59 -8.56
CA ASP A 54 10.00 -12.30 -9.99
C ASP A 54 8.77 -12.57 -10.88
N THR A 55 7.62 -12.87 -10.25
CA THR A 55 6.39 -13.23 -10.97
C THR A 55 5.74 -12.00 -11.59
N GLN A 56 5.34 -12.11 -12.86
CA GLN A 56 4.57 -11.05 -13.52
C GLN A 56 3.16 -10.93 -12.91
N GLY A 57 2.74 -9.69 -12.70
CA GLY A 57 1.34 -9.40 -12.39
C GLY A 57 1.06 -7.95 -12.07
N ALA A 58 0.03 -7.71 -11.27
CA ALA A 58 -0.36 -6.35 -10.92
C ALA A 58 -0.84 -6.21 -9.48
N VAL A 59 -0.55 -5.05 -8.88
CA VAL A 59 -1.08 -4.63 -7.59
C VAL A 59 -1.93 -3.38 -7.79
N LEU A 60 -3.21 -3.48 -7.46
CA LEU A 60 -4.21 -2.43 -7.60
C LEU A 60 -4.51 -1.85 -6.23
N VAL A 61 -4.06 -0.64 -5.96
CA VAL A 61 -4.17 0.01 -4.65
C VAL A 61 -5.13 1.18 -4.72
N ASN A 62 -6.12 1.22 -3.84
CA ASN A 62 -7.00 2.37 -3.73
C ASN A 62 -7.38 2.61 -2.28
N VAL A 63 -6.91 3.73 -1.74
CA VAL A 63 -7.44 4.31 -0.51
C VAL A 63 -7.86 5.73 -0.84
N ALA A 64 -9.14 6.01 -0.69
CA ALA A 64 -9.74 7.26 -1.14
C ALA A 64 -10.65 7.84 -0.04
N PRO A 65 -10.06 8.26 1.10
CA PRO A 65 -10.83 8.87 2.17
C PRO A 65 -11.51 10.14 1.64
N ARG A 66 -12.85 10.19 1.72
CA ARG A 66 -13.65 11.31 1.18
C ARG A 66 -13.67 12.56 2.08
N ASN A 67 -12.84 12.57 3.13
CA ASN A 67 -12.77 13.64 4.11
C ASN A 67 -11.52 14.51 3.87
N GLY A 68 -11.63 15.84 4.03
CA GLY A 68 -10.47 16.74 3.96
C GLY A 68 -9.85 16.92 2.57
N LYS A 69 -8.53 16.65 2.47
CA LYS A 69 -7.68 16.96 1.30
C LYS A 69 -8.11 16.34 -0.03
N ALA A 70 -8.92 15.27 0.00
CA ALA A 70 -9.47 14.64 -1.20
C ALA A 70 -10.38 15.57 -2.05
N LYS A 71 -10.84 16.71 -1.48
CA LYS A 71 -11.58 17.76 -2.21
C LYS A 71 -10.70 18.64 -3.10
N LEU A 72 -9.37 18.54 -3.01
CA LEU A 72 -8.44 19.29 -3.88
C LEU A 72 -8.55 18.82 -5.35
N TRP A 73 -9.01 17.59 -5.56
CA TRP A 73 -9.19 17.00 -6.86
C TRP A 73 -10.66 17.06 -7.26
N HIS A 74 -10.96 17.74 -8.37
CA HIS A 74 -12.34 17.95 -8.85
C HIS A 74 -13.13 16.63 -9.00
N ASN A 75 -12.45 15.54 -9.36
CA ASN A 75 -13.05 14.20 -9.52
C ASN A 75 -12.49 13.16 -8.53
N GLY A 76 -12.04 13.60 -7.34
CA GLY A 76 -11.40 12.78 -6.33
C GLY A 76 -9.96 12.39 -6.68
N THR A 77 -9.23 11.79 -5.74
CA THR A 77 -7.81 11.43 -5.89
C THR A 77 -7.54 10.68 -7.21
N PRO A 78 -6.55 11.11 -8.02
CA PRO A 78 -6.20 10.43 -9.26
C PRO A 78 -5.48 9.10 -9.00
N PHE A 79 -5.41 8.27 -10.04
CA PHE A 79 -4.60 7.05 -10.05
C PHE A 79 -3.28 7.31 -10.77
N GLY A 80 -2.19 6.74 -10.27
CA GLY A 80 -0.90 6.72 -10.93
C GLY A 80 -0.41 5.29 -11.08
N TYR A 81 0.47 5.06 -12.03
CA TYR A 81 1.11 3.76 -12.19
C TYR A 81 2.61 3.84 -12.40
N PHE A 82 3.27 2.76 -12.03
CA PHE A 82 4.68 2.49 -12.31
C PHE A 82 4.89 0.97 -12.40
N TYR A 83 6.08 0.57 -12.84
CA TYR A 83 6.47 -0.83 -12.83
C TYR A 83 7.56 -1.05 -11.78
N TYR A 84 7.37 -2.06 -10.93
CA TYR A 84 8.44 -2.62 -10.11
C TYR A 84 8.80 -4.00 -10.67
N LYS A 85 10.00 -4.15 -11.23
CA LYS A 85 10.38 -5.34 -12.01
C LYS A 85 9.31 -5.64 -13.09
N LYS A 86 8.64 -6.81 -13.01
CA LYS A 86 7.59 -7.25 -13.94
C LYS A 86 6.16 -7.02 -13.39
N ILE A 87 6.03 -6.23 -12.33
CA ILE A 87 4.78 -6.02 -11.61
C ILE A 87 4.28 -4.62 -11.91
N LEU A 88 3.08 -4.52 -12.48
CA LEU A 88 2.40 -3.23 -12.65
C LEU A 88 1.77 -2.82 -11.32
N VAL A 89 2.14 -1.66 -10.81
CA VAL A 89 1.44 -1.05 -9.67
C VAL A 89 0.55 0.06 -10.21
N VAL A 90 -0.75 0.02 -9.89
CA VAL A 90 -1.69 1.13 -10.14
C VAL A 90 -2.31 1.53 -8.82
N ALA A 91 -2.05 2.76 -8.37
CA ALA A 91 -2.34 3.19 -7.01
C ALA A 91 -3.01 4.57 -6.96
N SER A 92 -3.80 4.84 -5.92
CA SER A 92 -4.18 6.21 -5.54
C SER A 92 -2.92 7.03 -5.20
N VAL A 93 -2.82 8.25 -5.75
CA VAL A 93 -1.59 9.06 -5.67
C VAL A 93 -1.49 9.87 -4.37
N ASP A 94 -2.61 10.22 -3.74
CA ASP A 94 -2.63 11.10 -2.58
C ASP A 94 -2.37 10.34 -1.26
N GLY A 95 -2.06 11.11 -0.21
CA GLY A 95 -1.83 10.60 1.13
C GLY A 95 -0.52 9.83 1.27
N LEU A 96 -0.55 8.79 2.09
CA LEU A 96 0.59 7.94 2.42
C LEU A 96 0.66 6.65 1.59
N THR A 97 -0.26 6.44 0.64
CA THR A 97 -0.37 5.19 -0.15
C THR A 97 0.97 4.75 -0.74
N LEU A 98 1.76 5.69 -1.26
CA LEU A 98 3.05 5.43 -1.90
C LEU A 98 4.26 5.87 -1.05
N SER A 99 4.06 6.17 0.22
CA SER A 99 5.11 6.69 1.11
C SER A 99 6.23 5.69 1.39
N LEU A 100 5.92 4.40 1.55
CA LEU A 100 6.94 3.36 1.74
C LEU A 100 7.60 2.93 0.42
N VAL A 101 6.90 3.03 -0.70
CA VAL A 101 7.50 2.91 -2.05
C VAL A 101 8.58 3.98 -2.22
N LYS A 102 8.28 5.22 -1.81
CA LYS A 102 9.24 6.34 -1.81
C LYS A 102 10.40 6.06 -0.87
N LYS A 103 10.14 5.72 0.39
CA LYS A 103 11.16 5.45 1.41
C LYS A 103 12.18 4.41 0.93
N LEU A 104 11.70 3.34 0.31
CA LEU A 104 12.54 2.23 -0.13
C LEU A 104 13.20 2.45 -1.50
N GLY A 105 12.84 3.52 -2.21
CA GLY A 105 13.38 3.88 -3.53
C GLY A 105 12.93 2.93 -4.64
N LEU A 106 11.67 2.49 -4.62
CA LEU A 106 11.17 1.46 -5.55
C LEU A 106 10.73 2.01 -6.91
N ALA A 107 10.58 3.33 -7.00
CA ALA A 107 10.31 4.08 -8.20
C ALA A 107 10.74 5.54 -8.03
N ASP A 108 11.06 6.22 -9.13
CA ASP A 108 11.40 7.65 -9.12
C ASP A 108 10.20 8.52 -9.51
N GLU A 109 9.32 7.99 -10.36
CA GLU A 109 8.22 8.73 -10.99
C GLU A 109 6.96 7.86 -11.10
N LEU A 110 5.82 8.55 -11.15
CA LEU A 110 4.49 7.99 -11.39
C LEU A 110 3.94 8.56 -12.70
N LYS A 111 3.33 7.69 -13.49
CA LYS A 111 2.51 8.07 -14.64
C LYS A 111 1.07 8.25 -14.15
N VAL A 112 0.68 9.50 -13.90
CA VAL A 112 -0.63 9.86 -13.35
C VAL A 112 -1.67 9.90 -14.45
N LEU A 113 -2.75 9.15 -14.26
CA LEU A 113 -3.86 9.00 -15.16
C LEU A 113 -5.00 9.95 -14.78
N ASP A 114 -5.32 10.88 -15.66
CA ASP A 114 -6.59 11.59 -15.60
C ASP A 114 -7.69 10.73 -16.23
N ILE A 115 -8.72 10.39 -15.45
CA ILE A 115 -9.78 9.46 -15.88
C ILE A 115 -10.50 9.99 -17.12
N ALA A 116 -10.87 11.27 -17.15
CA ALA A 116 -11.61 11.84 -18.26
C ALA A 116 -10.78 11.82 -19.56
N SER A 117 -9.52 12.24 -19.48
CA SER A 117 -8.58 12.21 -20.61
C SER A 117 -8.35 10.79 -21.12
N CYS A 118 -8.21 9.82 -20.21
CA CYS A 118 -8.04 8.41 -20.55
C CYS A 118 -9.24 7.83 -21.30
N LEU A 119 -10.46 8.11 -20.83
CA LEU A 119 -11.68 7.61 -21.45
C LEU A 119 -11.88 8.22 -22.84
N HIS A 120 -11.78 9.56 -22.95
CA HIS A 120 -11.88 10.27 -24.23
C HIS A 120 -10.85 9.80 -25.26
N PHE A 121 -9.62 9.53 -24.82
CA PHE A 121 -8.56 9.00 -25.68
C PHE A 121 -8.92 7.62 -26.24
N LEU A 122 -9.46 6.73 -25.42
CA LEU A 122 -9.84 5.38 -25.85
C LEU A 122 -11.09 5.37 -26.73
N GLU A 123 -12.06 6.24 -26.47
CA GLU A 123 -13.25 6.41 -27.32
C GLU A 123 -12.87 6.86 -28.73
N LYS A 124 -12.01 7.89 -28.83
CA LYS A 124 -11.52 8.41 -30.12
C LYS A 124 -10.76 7.37 -30.95
N ARG A 125 -10.21 6.33 -30.30
CA ARG A 125 -9.52 5.22 -30.94
C ARG A 125 -10.42 4.00 -31.17
N GLU A 126 -11.72 4.13 -30.92
CA GLU A 126 -12.71 3.04 -31.02
C GLU A 126 -12.36 1.82 -30.13
N GLN A 127 -11.59 2.06 -29.06
CA GLN A 127 -11.15 1.03 -28.12
C GLN A 127 -12.06 0.92 -26.89
N LEU A 128 -13.02 1.84 -26.78
CA LEU A 128 -14.04 1.94 -25.74
C LEU A 128 -15.32 2.50 -26.37
N THR A 129 -16.48 1.95 -26.00
CA THR A 129 -17.76 2.47 -26.45
C THR A 129 -18.18 3.67 -25.61
N GLU A 130 -18.90 4.61 -26.22
CA GLU A 130 -19.42 5.82 -25.55
C GLU A 130 -20.21 5.47 -24.28
N ASN A 131 -21.15 4.53 -24.39
CA ASN A 131 -21.93 4.07 -23.23
C ASN A 131 -21.07 3.54 -22.07
N LEU A 132 -19.98 2.83 -22.38
CA LEU A 132 -19.11 2.29 -21.34
C LEU A 132 -18.24 3.39 -20.72
N ALA A 133 -17.74 4.32 -21.54
CA ALA A 133 -16.97 5.46 -21.07
C ALA A 133 -17.78 6.35 -20.13
N SER A 134 -19.00 6.73 -20.53
CA SER A 134 -19.91 7.53 -19.69
C SER A 134 -20.19 6.84 -18.36
N ARG A 135 -20.47 5.52 -18.37
CA ARG A 135 -20.67 4.76 -17.13
C ARG A 135 -19.44 4.78 -16.21
N ILE A 136 -18.23 4.68 -16.77
CA ILE A 136 -17.00 4.73 -15.96
C ILE A 136 -16.77 6.13 -15.42
N HIS A 137 -16.99 7.16 -16.23
CA HIS A 137 -16.82 8.56 -15.88
C HIS A 137 -17.73 8.97 -14.71
N GLU A 138 -18.99 8.54 -14.75
CA GLU A 138 -20.01 8.86 -13.73
C GLU A 138 -19.91 7.97 -12.48
N SER A 139 -19.09 6.91 -12.51
CA SER A 139 -19.03 5.92 -11.43
C SER A 139 -18.48 6.53 -10.13
N GLN A 140 -19.26 6.40 -9.07
CA GLN A 140 -18.82 6.71 -7.71
C GLN A 140 -17.88 5.64 -7.13
N PHE A 141 -17.73 4.50 -7.81
CA PHE A 141 -16.88 3.38 -7.39
C PHE A 141 -15.69 3.20 -8.34
N ARG A 142 -14.84 4.23 -8.41
CA ARG A 142 -13.74 4.33 -9.37
C ARG A 142 -12.73 3.18 -9.28
N SER A 143 -12.51 2.63 -8.08
CA SER A 143 -11.66 1.44 -7.89
C SER A 143 -12.25 0.14 -8.46
N TYR A 144 -13.57 0.10 -8.66
CA TYR A 144 -14.26 -1.01 -9.30
C TYR A 144 -14.38 -0.83 -10.82
N ASP A 145 -14.71 0.38 -11.29
CA ASP A 145 -14.99 0.60 -12.71
C ASP A 145 -13.79 1.03 -13.54
N PHE A 146 -12.92 1.90 -13.03
CA PHE A 146 -11.77 2.43 -13.78
C PHE A 146 -10.49 1.64 -13.50
N LEU A 147 -10.10 1.51 -12.22
CA LEU A 147 -8.80 0.97 -11.82
C LEU A 147 -8.43 -0.39 -12.46
N PRO A 148 -9.28 -1.45 -12.42
CA PRO A 148 -8.93 -2.73 -13.04
C PRO A 148 -8.92 -2.66 -14.58
N ARG A 149 -9.63 -1.72 -15.20
CA ARG A 149 -9.58 -1.50 -16.66
C ARG A 149 -8.31 -0.79 -17.06
N ALA A 150 -7.89 0.23 -16.29
CA ALA A 150 -6.62 0.90 -16.50
C ALA A 150 -5.46 -0.12 -16.48
N ALA A 151 -5.47 -1.02 -15.48
CA ALA A 151 -4.50 -2.11 -15.43
C ALA A 151 -4.57 -3.04 -16.65
N ASP A 152 -5.76 -3.47 -17.08
CA ASP A 152 -5.92 -4.31 -18.28
C ASP A 152 -5.41 -3.62 -19.55
N TRP A 153 -5.73 -2.33 -19.73
CA TRP A 153 -5.27 -1.55 -20.87
C TRP A 153 -3.74 -1.45 -20.89
N ILE A 154 -3.13 -1.07 -19.77
CA ILE A 154 -1.68 -0.92 -19.64
C ILE A 154 -0.96 -2.25 -19.87
N LEU A 155 -1.43 -3.34 -19.26
CA LEU A 155 -0.82 -4.67 -19.41
C LEU A 155 -0.92 -5.22 -20.85
N ARG A 156 -1.94 -4.80 -21.62
CA ARG A 156 -2.07 -5.14 -23.03
C ARG A 156 -1.26 -4.22 -23.96
N GLY A 157 -0.45 -3.33 -23.41
CA GLY A 157 0.36 -2.38 -24.18
C GLY A 157 -0.47 -1.29 -24.85
N ARG A 158 -1.69 -1.00 -24.36
CA ARG A 158 -2.43 0.16 -24.84
C ARG A 158 -1.78 1.43 -24.31
N GLU A 159 -1.56 2.39 -25.19
CA GLU A 159 -1.17 3.74 -24.78
C GLU A 159 -2.28 4.36 -23.95
N MET A 160 -1.89 5.03 -22.86
CA MET A 160 -2.79 5.82 -22.03
C MET A 160 -2.18 7.21 -21.88
N PRO A 161 -2.96 8.30 -22.00
CA PRO A 161 -2.46 9.63 -21.68
C PRO A 161 -2.13 9.70 -20.19
N TYR A 162 -0.97 10.27 -19.85
CA TYR A 162 -0.55 10.48 -18.47
C TYR A 162 0.23 11.80 -18.34
N SER A 163 0.24 12.34 -17.14
CA SER A 163 1.25 13.30 -16.69
C SER A 163 2.29 12.58 -15.82
N VAL A 164 3.49 13.15 -15.73
CA VAL A 164 4.55 12.62 -14.87
C VAL A 164 4.52 13.34 -13.53
N LEU A 165 4.57 12.58 -12.44
CA LEU A 165 4.72 13.09 -11.08
C LEU A 165 5.94 12.46 -10.44
N SER A 166 6.87 13.28 -9.94
CA SER A 166 7.99 12.74 -9.15
C SER A 166 7.49 12.13 -7.85
N LEU A 167 8.02 10.97 -7.48
CA LEU A 167 7.70 10.33 -6.21
C LEU A 167 8.18 11.18 -5.00
N GLN A 168 9.07 12.15 -5.23
CA GLN A 168 9.47 13.12 -4.22
C GLN A 168 8.30 14.02 -3.75
N ALA A 169 7.27 14.19 -4.58
CA ALA A 169 6.05 14.91 -4.21
C ALA A 169 5.12 14.12 -3.28
N ILE A 170 5.34 12.80 -3.12
CA ILE A 170 4.59 11.97 -2.18
C ILE A 170 5.08 12.26 -0.76
N ALA A 171 4.13 12.31 0.19
CA ALA A 171 4.44 12.52 1.59
C ALA A 171 5.30 11.38 2.16
N ASP A 172 6.26 11.72 3.02
CA ASP A 172 7.12 10.74 3.68
C ASP A 172 6.37 9.96 4.76
N ALA A 173 6.67 8.67 4.87
CA ALA A 173 6.18 7.85 5.97
C ALA A 173 6.85 8.30 7.26
N ARG A 174 6.05 8.71 8.26
CA ARG A 174 6.57 9.03 9.59
C ARG A 174 7.08 7.75 10.27
N PRO A 175 8.01 7.86 11.24
CA PRO A 175 8.31 6.79 12.21
C PRO A 175 7.06 6.39 13.00
N CYS A 176 6.34 5.37 12.55
CA CYS A 176 5.06 4.98 13.15
C CYS A 176 4.77 3.51 12.93
N VAL A 177 3.77 3.01 13.63
CA VAL A 177 3.17 1.69 13.41
C VAL A 177 2.27 1.80 12.18
N TRP A 178 2.52 0.99 11.14
CA TRP A 178 1.66 0.96 9.95
C TRP A 178 0.66 -0.19 9.96
N TRP A 179 0.87 -1.23 10.78
CA TRP A 179 -0.05 -2.37 10.88
C TRP A 179 0.02 -3.05 12.22
N VAL A 180 -1.12 -3.53 12.71
CA VAL A 180 -1.22 -4.45 13.83
C VAL A 180 -1.71 -5.78 13.28
N ASP A 181 -0.88 -6.82 13.38
CA ASP A 181 -1.25 -8.13 12.86
C ASP A 181 -2.28 -8.86 13.73
N ASN A 182 -2.71 -10.04 13.30
CA ASN A 182 -3.71 -10.84 13.99
C ASN A 182 -3.24 -11.40 15.35
N PHE A 183 -1.93 -11.40 15.61
CA PHE A 183 -1.34 -11.76 16.91
C PHE A 183 -1.17 -10.53 17.83
N GLY A 184 -1.29 -9.33 17.26
CA GLY A 184 -1.10 -8.08 17.95
C GLY A 184 0.32 -7.55 17.91
N ASN A 185 1.18 -8.07 17.02
CA ASN A 185 2.48 -7.46 16.75
C ASN A 185 2.28 -6.16 15.97
N CYS A 186 3.03 -5.12 16.33
CA CYS A 186 2.91 -3.80 15.72
C CYS A 186 4.06 -3.58 14.73
N LYS A 187 3.76 -3.69 13.43
CA LYS A 187 4.72 -3.46 12.35
C LYS A 187 4.97 -1.97 12.16
N THR A 188 6.23 -1.57 12.13
CA THR A 188 6.62 -0.15 12.03
C THR A 188 7.13 0.22 10.64
N THR A 189 7.21 1.51 10.34
CA THR A 189 7.77 2.03 9.08
C THR A 189 9.31 2.08 9.09
N LEU A 190 9.93 1.53 10.13
CA LEU A 190 11.34 1.70 10.43
C LEU A 190 12.15 0.47 10.02
N LEU A 191 13.32 0.71 9.45
CA LEU A 191 14.32 -0.32 9.20
C LEU A 191 15.21 -0.49 10.43
N GLU A 192 15.84 -1.66 10.54
CA GLU A 192 16.75 -1.98 11.65
C GLU A 192 17.83 -0.89 11.85
N GLU A 193 18.47 -0.45 10.78
CA GLU A 193 19.52 0.57 10.83
C GLU A 193 19.04 1.92 11.40
N GLU A 194 17.76 2.26 11.22
CA GLU A 194 17.18 3.49 11.76
C GLU A 194 16.93 3.36 13.26
N VAL A 195 16.49 2.18 13.69
CA VAL A 195 16.23 1.86 15.10
C VAL A 195 17.55 1.77 15.88
N LEU A 196 18.55 1.06 15.35
CA LEU A 196 19.82 0.85 16.03
C LEU A 196 20.62 2.15 16.25
N LYS A 197 20.45 3.16 15.38
CA LYS A 197 21.03 4.50 15.56
C LYS A 197 20.50 5.22 16.80
N ARG A 198 19.35 4.80 17.35
CA ARG A 198 18.72 5.42 18.54
C ARG A 198 19.01 4.70 19.85
N LYS A 199 19.85 3.67 19.82
CA LYS A 199 20.18 2.86 21.00
C LYS A 199 20.80 3.74 22.10
N ASP A 200 20.23 3.67 23.31
CA ASP A 200 20.72 4.38 24.48
C ASP A 200 21.99 3.72 25.07
N ALA A 201 22.60 4.36 26.07
CA ALA A 201 23.81 3.85 26.72
C ALA A 201 23.63 2.49 27.41
N ARG A 202 22.38 2.06 27.69
CA ARG A 202 22.03 0.77 28.30
C ARG A 202 21.64 -0.27 27.26
N GLY A 203 21.60 0.11 25.99
CA GLY A 203 21.26 -0.76 24.89
C GLY A 203 19.76 -0.85 24.57
N ALA A 204 18.91 -0.03 25.19
CA ALA A 204 17.49 0.04 24.89
C ALA A 204 17.21 1.10 23.81
N ILE A 205 16.09 0.96 23.10
CA ILE A 205 15.61 1.93 22.12
C ILE A 205 14.50 2.78 22.75
N PRO A 206 14.69 4.10 22.93
CA PRO A 206 13.62 4.98 23.38
C PRO A 206 12.52 5.12 22.33
N THR A 207 11.28 4.85 22.74
CA THR A 207 10.06 5.02 21.91
C THR A 207 8.99 5.79 22.70
N ALA A 208 7.93 6.21 22.03
CA ALA A 208 6.74 6.78 22.67
C ALA A 208 6.04 5.82 23.65
N PHE A 209 6.32 4.52 23.55
CA PHE A 209 5.75 3.46 24.39
C PHE A 209 6.72 2.96 25.48
N GLY A 210 7.80 3.72 25.72
CA GLY A 210 8.86 3.36 26.66
C GLY A 210 10.16 2.93 26.00
N ALA A 211 11.16 2.61 26.82
CA ALA A 211 12.44 2.11 26.35
C ALA A 211 12.36 0.59 26.14
N LEU A 212 12.47 0.14 24.89
CA LEU A 212 12.32 -1.27 24.52
C LEU A 212 13.66 -1.90 24.18
N PRO A 213 13.96 -3.12 24.66
CA PRO A 213 15.12 -3.88 24.17
C PRO A 213 14.94 -4.27 22.71
N TYR A 214 16.05 -4.46 22.00
CA TYR A 214 16.06 -4.95 20.63
C TYR A 214 16.64 -6.37 20.56
N TYR A 215 15.93 -7.26 19.89
CA TYR A 215 16.40 -8.61 19.57
C TYR A 215 16.33 -8.84 18.06
N PRO A 216 17.36 -9.42 17.41
CA PRO A 216 17.31 -9.64 15.97
C PRO A 216 16.18 -10.57 15.51
N ARG A 217 15.68 -11.47 16.38
CA ARG A 217 14.64 -12.44 16.04
C ARG A 217 13.63 -12.58 17.18
N LEU A 218 12.38 -12.84 16.83
CA LEU A 218 11.29 -13.09 17.77
C LEU A 218 11.61 -14.20 18.78
N LYS A 219 12.20 -15.31 18.33
CA LYS A 219 12.54 -16.44 19.22
C LYS A 219 13.58 -16.14 20.30
N ASP A 220 14.30 -15.01 20.17
CA ASP A 220 15.32 -14.59 21.12
C ASP A 220 14.72 -13.64 22.19
N VAL A 221 13.45 -13.26 22.07
CA VAL A 221 12.73 -12.43 23.05
C VAL A 221 12.35 -13.30 24.25
N PRO A 222 12.75 -12.92 25.49
CA PRO A 222 12.34 -13.65 26.69
C PRO A 222 10.84 -13.61 26.91
N ASP A 223 10.29 -14.62 27.60
CA ASP A 223 8.89 -14.65 27.98
C ASP A 223 8.48 -13.40 28.77
N ASP A 224 7.22 -12.99 28.61
CA ASP A 224 6.61 -11.81 29.26
C ASP A 224 7.33 -10.48 28.96
N THR A 225 8.14 -10.44 27.90
CA THR A 225 8.91 -9.24 27.50
C THR A 225 8.30 -8.59 26.27
N VAL A 226 8.18 -7.26 26.33
CA VAL A 226 7.89 -6.42 25.16
C VAL A 226 9.19 -5.94 24.56
N ALA A 227 9.38 -6.11 23.26
CA ALA A 227 10.63 -5.81 22.59
C ALA A 227 10.42 -5.36 21.15
N LEU A 228 11.48 -4.79 20.58
CA LEU A 228 11.62 -4.56 19.14
C LEU A 228 12.34 -5.74 18.49
N VAL A 229 11.88 -6.17 17.32
CA VAL A 229 12.53 -7.23 16.53
C VAL A 229 12.62 -6.86 15.06
N THR A 230 13.57 -7.46 14.32
CA THR A 230 13.46 -7.48 12.86
C THR A 230 12.23 -8.29 12.48
N GLY A 231 11.28 -7.67 11.79
CA GLY A 231 10.04 -8.28 11.35
C GLY A 231 10.18 -9.16 10.12
N SER A 232 9.05 -9.71 9.70
CA SER A 232 8.96 -10.46 8.44
C SER A 232 8.45 -9.61 7.26
N SER A 233 7.80 -8.48 7.56
CA SER A 233 7.32 -7.54 6.55
C SER A 233 8.44 -6.64 6.04
N GLY A 234 8.31 -6.18 4.79
CA GLY A 234 9.32 -5.40 4.10
C GLY A 234 9.59 -5.94 2.70
N LEU A 235 10.77 -5.66 2.18
CA LEU A 235 11.17 -6.05 0.84
C LEU A 235 12.60 -6.56 0.83
N GLU A 236 12.80 -7.79 0.37
CA GLU A 236 14.09 -8.45 0.25
C GLU A 236 14.90 -8.42 1.56
N ASN A 237 15.95 -7.60 1.64
CA ASN A 237 16.79 -7.43 2.83
C ASN A 237 16.48 -6.15 3.63
N LYS A 238 15.34 -5.51 3.36
CA LYS A 238 14.87 -4.31 4.04
C LYS A 238 13.60 -4.62 4.83
N GLN A 239 13.74 -5.45 5.86
CA GLN A 239 12.65 -5.77 6.77
C GLN A 239 12.34 -4.59 7.69
N PHE A 240 11.06 -4.40 7.95
CA PHE A 240 10.58 -3.46 8.94
C PHE A 240 10.74 -4.03 10.35
N VAL A 241 11.02 -3.15 11.31
CA VAL A 241 11.04 -3.49 12.73
C VAL A 241 9.61 -3.62 13.26
N GLU A 242 9.39 -4.57 14.16
CA GLU A 242 8.10 -4.83 14.80
C GLU A 242 8.22 -4.69 16.32
N ILE A 243 7.17 -4.19 16.97
CA ILE A 243 7.00 -4.31 18.42
C ILE A 243 6.22 -5.59 18.69
N VAL A 244 6.79 -6.45 19.52
CA VAL A 244 6.25 -7.76 19.87
C VAL A 244 6.18 -7.91 21.38
N ALA A 245 5.28 -8.76 21.87
CA ALA A 245 5.20 -9.15 23.27
C ALA A 245 5.22 -10.67 23.33
N GLN A 246 6.25 -11.26 23.90
CA GLN A 246 6.38 -12.71 23.93
C GLN A 246 5.28 -13.32 24.82
N GLY A 247 4.40 -14.12 24.23
CA GLY A 247 3.25 -14.72 24.92
C GLY A 247 2.01 -13.82 25.03
N ALA A 248 2.03 -12.60 24.46
CA ALA A 248 0.92 -11.65 24.55
C ALA A 248 0.78 -10.80 23.28
N SER A 249 -0.26 -9.95 23.24
CA SER A 249 -0.45 -8.96 22.18
C SER A 249 0.25 -7.65 22.56
N ALA A 250 1.27 -7.25 21.80
CA ALA A 250 1.96 -5.96 22.02
C ALA A 250 0.99 -4.77 21.92
N ALA A 251 0.09 -4.82 20.94
CA ALA A 251 -0.95 -3.82 20.73
C ALA A 251 -1.86 -3.66 21.96
N GLN A 252 -2.26 -4.76 22.61
CA GLN A 252 -3.09 -4.69 23.82
C GLN A 252 -2.29 -4.25 25.04
N VAL A 253 -1.08 -4.78 25.23
CA VAL A 253 -0.22 -4.46 26.39
C VAL A 253 0.17 -2.99 26.40
N LEU A 254 0.48 -2.41 25.24
CA LEU A 254 0.93 -1.02 25.11
C LEU A 254 -0.17 -0.05 24.65
N GLY A 255 -1.37 -0.53 24.31
CA GLY A 255 -2.45 0.30 23.78
C GLY A 255 -2.13 0.91 22.40
N ILE A 256 -1.44 0.16 21.54
CA ILE A 256 -0.96 0.62 20.22
C ILE A 256 -1.95 0.28 19.12
N SER A 257 -2.07 1.20 18.16
CA SER A 257 -2.85 1.09 16.94
C SER A 257 -2.07 1.57 15.71
N SER A 258 -2.59 1.27 14.51
CA SER A 258 -2.02 1.78 13.27
C SER A 258 -2.08 3.31 13.24
N GLY A 259 -0.96 3.94 12.87
CA GLY A 259 -0.77 5.38 12.85
C GLY A 259 -0.07 5.94 14.09
N ASP A 260 0.06 5.16 15.17
CA ASP A 260 0.74 5.63 16.39
C ASP A 260 2.24 5.83 16.15
N VAL A 261 2.74 6.98 16.62
CA VAL A 261 4.08 7.48 16.32
C VAL A 261 5.10 6.86 17.26
N MET A 262 6.27 6.53 16.72
CA MET A 262 7.37 5.90 17.47
C MET A 262 8.20 6.92 18.27
N TRP A 263 8.39 8.14 17.76
CA TRP A 263 9.07 9.27 18.41
C TRP A 263 8.82 10.60 17.71
#